data_AF-A0A958LBI1-F1
#
_entry.id   AF-A0A958LBI1-F1
#
_cell.length_a   1.000
_cell.length_b   1.000
_cell.length_c   1.000
_cell.angle_alpha   90.00
_cell.angle_beta   90.00
_cell.angle_gamma   90.00
#
_symmetry.space_group_name_H-M   'P 1'
#
loop_
_entity.id
_entity.type
_entity.pdbx_description
1 polymer ?
#
loop_
_entity_poly.entity_id
_entity_poly.type
_entity_poly.pdbx_seq_one_letter_code
_entity_poly.pdbx_strand_id
1 'polypeptide(L)'
;AGQITIGLNRQAAFNLERTAPSEYVLQIPGAEASKRTLIPQIAPSGMAGIRSARAVQESNLVKVRMFVDQGVRLAAIPQGDVIKIRAESDGTSQPAQSAGARAQLADEAAEEAPAASQAPADGVLSADGSKIYTGRLISLDLQDTDIDNALRIIAEVSNLNIIASDDVSGKVTLRLIDVPWDQALDVILKTNGLDQVKEGNVIRIAPVEKLRAEREALKEAKRAAEELEDLQVRYIRVSYARVDDLLEQIETVLSERGTITSDARTNQLIVKDIAKGQQDALELVKRLDLRTPQVLLETQIVEASRNILRDLGFQWNYQYRATPATGNALDYNFPNSVTVQGDADPQGNLVNFPAVITDAAGSAVTALLDSADGSRTLSARLSMLETEGLAKVISRPQVATVNNKEAEIKSVETVRVRLPDSGTSVATGQGATAAGGGSTAFEEIDVGIELRVTPQASPDYYVLLDIYAKSSTFGTNVVDNIPSTLEREATSTILVQSGQTFALGGVYRIEDTDQIQGVPFLKDLPFLGHFFRRSFIDKADEELIFFITPHIVEGSFDPSLM
;
A
#
# COMPACT_ATOMS: atom_id res chain seq x y z
N ALA A 1 -1.61 8.74 -35.51
CA ALA A 1 -1.74 7.28 -35.28
C ALA A 1 -0.58 6.83 -34.42
N GLY A 2 -0.84 6.35 -33.20
CA GLY A 2 0.21 5.83 -32.32
C GLY A 2 1.00 4.72 -32.98
N GLN A 3 2.29 4.65 -32.68
CA GLN A 3 3.21 3.65 -33.19
C GLN A 3 4.19 3.28 -32.08
N ILE A 4 4.33 1.98 -31.80
CA ILE A 4 5.45 1.49 -30.99
C ILE A 4 6.63 1.33 -31.93
N THR A 5 7.73 1.98 -31.59
CA THR A 5 8.94 1.99 -32.41
C THR A 5 10.04 1.23 -31.67
N ILE A 6 10.47 0.12 -32.23
CA ILE A 6 11.55 -0.72 -31.71
C ILE A 6 12.81 -0.41 -32.51
N GLY A 7 13.80 0.21 -31.87
CA GLY A 7 15.10 0.48 -32.48
C GLY A 7 16.05 -0.69 -32.28
N LEU A 8 16.63 -1.18 -33.37
CA LEU A 8 17.59 -2.28 -33.40
C LEU A 8 18.97 -1.77 -33.84
N ASN A 9 20.02 -2.53 -33.52
CA ASN A 9 21.38 -2.26 -33.98
C ASN A 9 21.61 -2.59 -35.47
N ARG A 10 20.76 -3.43 -36.07
CA ARG A 10 20.78 -3.83 -37.48
C ARG A 10 19.42 -4.33 -37.94
N GLN A 11 19.16 -4.29 -39.24
CA GLN A 11 18.00 -4.92 -39.85
C GLN A 11 18.01 -6.44 -39.58
N ALA A 12 16.92 -6.95 -39.02
CA ALA A 12 16.76 -8.36 -38.66
C ALA A 12 15.36 -8.89 -39.00
N ALA A 13 15.28 -10.19 -39.26
CA ALA A 13 14.00 -10.87 -39.42
C ALA A 13 13.26 -10.93 -38.08
N PHE A 14 11.93 -10.90 -38.12
CA PHE A 14 11.09 -10.95 -36.93
C PHE A 14 9.89 -11.86 -37.14
N ASN A 15 9.35 -12.37 -36.04
CA ASN A 15 8.11 -13.16 -36.02
C ASN A 15 7.17 -12.58 -34.96
N LEU A 16 5.94 -12.22 -35.38
CA LEU A 16 4.90 -11.70 -34.48
C LEU A 16 3.82 -12.77 -34.33
N GLU A 17 3.70 -13.30 -33.11
CA GLU A 17 2.73 -14.35 -32.80
C GLU A 17 1.75 -13.86 -31.73
N ARG A 18 0.49 -14.30 -31.84
CA ARG A 18 -0.51 -14.06 -30.81
C ARG A 18 -0.54 -15.26 -29.87
N THR A 19 0.03 -15.11 -28.68
CA THR A 19 0.15 -16.19 -27.70
C THR A 19 -1.12 -16.32 -26.83
N ALA A 20 -1.87 -15.23 -26.62
CA ALA A 20 -3.14 -15.25 -25.88
C ALA A 20 -4.16 -14.23 -26.46
N PRO A 21 -5.46 -14.30 -26.08
CA PRO A 21 -6.47 -13.36 -26.57
C PRO A 21 -6.12 -11.87 -26.35
N SER A 22 -5.34 -11.57 -25.31
CA SER A 22 -4.87 -10.23 -24.97
C SER A 22 -3.35 -10.08 -25.01
N GLU A 23 -2.60 -11.01 -25.62
CA GLU A 23 -1.13 -10.99 -25.64
C GLU A 23 -0.56 -11.29 -27.03
N TYR A 24 0.34 -10.42 -27.47
CA TYR A 24 1.19 -10.61 -28.65
C TYR A 24 2.66 -10.65 -28.24
N VAL A 25 3.41 -11.56 -28.87
CA VAL A 25 4.84 -11.73 -28.66
C VAL A 25 5.57 -11.53 -29.98
N LEU A 26 6.44 -10.52 -30.03
CA LEU A 26 7.34 -10.28 -31.14
C LEU A 26 8.72 -10.85 -30.81
N GLN A 27 9.22 -11.75 -31.64
CA GLN A 27 10.52 -12.38 -31.52
C GLN A 27 11.45 -11.91 -32.64
N ILE A 28 12.62 -11.39 -32.28
CA ILE A 28 13.60 -10.83 -33.23
C ILE A 28 14.95 -11.53 -32.99
N PRO A 29 15.21 -12.67 -33.65
CA PRO A 29 16.47 -13.39 -33.51
C PRO A 29 17.63 -12.63 -34.15
N GLY A 30 18.79 -12.63 -33.48
CA GLY A 30 20.02 -12.06 -34.02
C GLY A 30 20.16 -10.55 -33.90
N ALA A 31 19.26 -9.85 -33.22
CA ALA A 31 19.30 -8.40 -33.07
C ALA A 31 19.52 -7.97 -31.61
N GLU A 32 20.09 -6.79 -31.42
CA GLU A 32 20.23 -6.14 -30.12
C GLU A 32 19.36 -4.88 -30.08
N ALA A 33 18.52 -4.77 -29.06
CA ALA A 33 17.60 -3.64 -28.91
C ALA A 33 18.28 -2.43 -28.27
N SER A 34 17.90 -1.23 -28.71
CA SER A 34 18.37 0.02 -28.09
C SER A 34 17.93 0.12 -26.62
N LYS A 35 18.74 0.78 -25.75
CA LYS A 35 18.43 0.94 -24.32
C LYS A 35 17.03 1.52 -24.05
N ARG A 36 16.52 2.38 -24.94
CA ARG A 36 15.18 2.99 -24.84
C ARG A 36 14.05 1.97 -25.08
N THR A 37 14.30 0.91 -25.85
CA THR A 37 13.31 -0.14 -26.15
C THR A 37 13.15 -1.11 -24.98
N LEU A 38 14.20 -1.36 -24.20
CA LEU A 38 14.20 -2.33 -23.08
C LEU A 38 13.46 -1.84 -21.82
N ILE A 39 13.08 -0.56 -21.78
CA ILE A 39 12.32 0.01 -20.67
C ILE A 39 10.84 -0.38 -20.86
N PRO A 40 10.19 -1.01 -19.86
CA PRO A 40 8.77 -1.33 -19.94
C PRO A 40 7.95 -0.04 -20.04
N GLN A 41 7.02 0.00 -20.99
CA GLN A 41 6.13 1.14 -21.18
C GLN A 41 4.71 0.76 -20.79
N ILE A 42 4.16 1.48 -19.83
CA ILE A 42 2.76 1.40 -19.41
C ILE A 42 1.99 2.37 -20.30
N ALA A 43 0.98 1.87 -21.01
CA ALA A 43 0.18 2.62 -21.99
C ALA A 43 1.04 3.38 -23.05
N PRO A 44 1.69 2.67 -23.98
CA PRO A 44 2.57 3.29 -24.98
C PRO A 44 1.87 4.43 -25.72
N SER A 45 2.55 5.57 -25.80
CA SER A 45 1.94 6.85 -26.16
C SER A 45 1.32 6.84 -27.57
N GLY A 46 0.06 7.25 -27.63
CA GLY A 46 -0.67 7.56 -28.88
C GLY A 46 -1.45 6.41 -29.52
N MET A 47 -1.50 5.20 -28.93
CA MET A 47 -2.24 4.05 -29.49
C MET A 47 -3.33 3.57 -28.53
N ALA A 48 -4.61 3.71 -28.92
CA ALA A 48 -5.74 3.16 -28.17
C ALA A 48 -5.75 1.63 -28.29
N GLY A 49 -5.88 0.92 -27.18
CA GLY A 49 -5.99 -0.54 -27.17
C GLY A 49 -4.73 -1.33 -26.79
N ILE A 50 -3.59 -0.68 -26.52
CA ILE A 50 -2.40 -1.35 -25.94
C ILE A 50 -2.24 -0.92 -24.49
N ARG A 51 -2.33 -1.88 -23.57
CA ARG A 51 -2.23 -1.64 -22.12
C ARG A 51 -0.78 -1.53 -21.65
N SER A 52 0.09 -2.38 -22.15
CA SER A 52 1.52 -2.33 -21.82
C SER A 52 2.37 -3.04 -22.86
N ALA A 53 3.64 -2.64 -22.95
CA ALA A 53 4.64 -3.31 -23.76
C ALA A 53 5.94 -3.46 -22.95
N ARG A 54 6.51 -4.67 -22.98
CA ARG A 54 7.76 -5.01 -22.30
C ARG A 54 8.70 -5.72 -23.26
N ALA A 55 9.88 -5.15 -23.47
CA ALA A 55 10.95 -5.79 -24.21
C ALA A 55 11.99 -6.39 -23.26
N VAL A 56 12.49 -7.57 -23.61
CA VAL A 56 13.57 -8.27 -22.89
C VAL A 56 14.59 -8.74 -23.92
N GLN A 57 15.88 -8.49 -23.64
CA GLN A 57 16.99 -9.01 -24.42
C GLN A 57 17.47 -10.32 -23.78
N GLU A 58 17.42 -11.43 -24.52
CA GLU A 58 17.92 -12.74 -24.10
C GLU A 58 19.07 -13.16 -25.01
N SER A 59 20.33 -12.92 -24.60
CA SER A 59 21.58 -13.26 -25.33
C SER A 59 21.61 -12.84 -26.82
N ASN A 60 20.96 -13.57 -27.71
CA ASN A 60 20.89 -13.33 -29.16
C ASN A 60 19.44 -13.23 -29.70
N LEU A 61 18.46 -12.94 -28.84
CA LEU A 61 17.03 -12.85 -29.18
C LEU A 61 16.38 -11.70 -28.41
N VAL A 62 15.70 -10.80 -29.13
CA VAL A 62 14.84 -9.79 -28.51
C VAL A 62 13.41 -10.33 -28.46
N LYS A 63 12.80 -10.35 -27.28
CA LYS A 63 11.38 -10.67 -27.10
C LYS A 63 10.63 -9.44 -26.62
N VAL A 64 9.62 -9.01 -27.37
CA VAL A 64 8.73 -7.93 -26.97
C VAL A 64 7.33 -8.49 -26.75
N ARG A 65 6.89 -8.48 -25.49
CA ARG A 65 5.53 -8.85 -25.10
C ARG A 65 4.66 -7.61 -25.03
N MET A 66 3.49 -7.67 -25.65
CA MET A 66 2.54 -6.58 -25.73
C MET A 66 1.17 -7.08 -25.27
N PHE A 67 0.59 -6.38 -24.30
CA PHE A 67 -0.74 -6.66 -23.80
C PHE A 67 -1.74 -5.68 -24.43
N VAL A 68 -2.79 -6.23 -25.03
CA VAL A 68 -3.80 -5.47 -25.79
C VAL A 68 -5.22 -5.69 -25.26
N ASP A 69 -6.10 -4.76 -25.56
CA ASP A 69 -7.54 -4.89 -25.32
C ASP A 69 -8.17 -5.89 -26.30
N GLN A 70 -9.29 -6.49 -25.89
CA GLN A 70 -9.93 -7.52 -26.71
C GLN A 70 -10.43 -6.94 -28.04
N GLY A 71 -10.08 -7.60 -29.14
CA GLY A 71 -10.48 -7.19 -30.51
C GLY A 71 -9.42 -6.40 -31.29
N VAL A 72 -8.32 -5.99 -30.67
CA VAL A 72 -7.25 -5.25 -31.35
C VAL A 72 -6.27 -6.20 -32.06
N ARG A 73 -6.02 -5.99 -33.35
CA ARG A 73 -4.97 -6.69 -34.11
C ARG A 73 -3.74 -5.82 -34.29
N LEU A 74 -2.56 -6.41 -34.17
CA LEU A 74 -1.28 -5.73 -34.35
C LEU A 74 -0.60 -6.21 -35.63
N ALA A 75 -0.07 -5.27 -36.40
CA ALA A 75 0.81 -5.52 -37.54
C ALA A 75 2.19 -4.89 -37.28
N ALA A 76 3.25 -5.65 -37.53
CA ALA A 76 4.63 -5.19 -37.43
C ALA A 76 5.21 -4.96 -38.84
N ILE A 77 5.76 -3.76 -39.08
CA ILE A 77 6.30 -3.35 -40.39
C ILE A 77 7.78 -2.99 -40.21
N PRO A 78 8.70 -3.63 -40.94
CA PRO A 78 10.12 -3.27 -40.90
C PRO A 78 10.37 -1.98 -41.68
N GLN A 79 11.17 -1.08 -41.11
CA GLN A 79 11.70 0.12 -41.75
C GLN A 79 13.18 0.29 -41.40
N GLY A 80 14.06 -0.37 -42.16
CA GLY A 80 15.51 -0.37 -41.91
C GLY A 80 15.85 -1.04 -40.58
N ASP A 81 16.58 -0.32 -39.72
CA ASP A 81 16.97 -0.79 -38.37
C ASP A 81 15.87 -0.57 -37.31
N VAL A 82 14.64 -0.27 -37.75
CA VAL A 82 13.52 0.02 -36.86
C VAL A 82 12.31 -0.83 -37.24
N ILE A 83 11.66 -1.44 -36.25
CA ILE A 83 10.38 -2.13 -36.43
C ILE A 83 9.27 -1.25 -35.85
N LYS A 84 8.29 -0.90 -36.69
CA LYS A 84 7.12 -0.13 -36.29
C LYS A 84 5.92 -1.05 -36.14
N ILE A 85 5.28 -0.99 -34.99
CA ILE A 85 4.06 -1.75 -34.69
C ILE A 85 2.88 -0.80 -34.77
N ARG A 86 1.85 -1.22 -35.51
CA ARG A 86 0.60 -0.48 -35.71
C ARG A 86 -0.58 -1.37 -35.33
N ALA A 87 -1.54 -0.81 -34.62
CA ALA A 87 -2.85 -1.44 -34.47
C ALA A 87 -3.65 -1.28 -35.76
N GLU A 88 -4.09 -2.40 -36.32
CA GLU A 88 -5.06 -2.41 -37.40
C GLU A 88 -6.45 -2.35 -36.77
N SER A 89 -7.08 -1.18 -36.83
CA SER A 89 -8.52 -1.07 -36.62
C SER A 89 -9.20 -1.55 -37.89
N ASP A 90 -10.08 -2.55 -37.78
CA ASP A 90 -11.02 -2.85 -38.87
C ASP A 90 -11.70 -1.56 -39.29
N GLY A 91 -11.63 -1.28 -40.59
CA GLY A 91 -11.98 0.02 -41.15
C GLY A 91 -13.45 0.37 -40.94
N THR A 92 -13.69 1.35 -40.08
CA THR A 92 -14.71 2.38 -40.30
C THR A 92 -14.26 3.67 -39.64
N SER A 93 -13.59 4.48 -40.43
CA SER A 93 -13.26 5.87 -40.12
C SER A 93 -14.50 6.76 -40.21
N GLN A 94 -14.81 7.53 -39.17
CA GLN A 94 -15.04 8.97 -39.29
C GLN A 94 -14.73 9.70 -37.98
N PRO A 95 -14.15 10.92 -38.03
CA PRO A 95 -13.62 11.64 -36.88
C PRO A 95 -14.68 12.53 -36.19
N ALA A 96 -14.32 12.98 -35.00
CA ALA A 96 -15.09 13.83 -34.10
C ALA A 96 -15.72 15.08 -34.75
N GLN A 97 -16.97 15.36 -34.40
CA GLN A 97 -17.52 16.71 -34.26
C GLN A 97 -18.25 16.83 -32.92
N SER A 98 -17.89 17.89 -32.21
CA SER A 98 -18.54 18.46 -31.05
C SER A 98 -19.94 18.99 -31.36
N ALA A 99 -20.78 19.00 -30.33
CA ALA A 99 -21.94 19.87 -30.11
C ALA A 99 -23.16 19.67 -31.03
N GLY A 100 -24.26 19.21 -30.43
CA GLY A 100 -25.59 19.42 -30.98
C GLY A 100 -26.60 18.34 -30.61
N ALA A 101 -27.68 18.78 -29.97
CA ALA A 101 -29.02 18.19 -30.05
C ALA A 101 -29.23 16.79 -29.43
N ARG A 102 -29.63 16.83 -28.17
CA ARG A 102 -30.55 15.88 -27.55
C ARG A 102 -31.94 16.07 -28.18
N ALA A 103 -32.32 15.25 -29.15
CA ALA A 103 -33.72 14.99 -29.52
C ALA A 103 -33.85 13.80 -30.50
N GLN A 104 -34.69 12.83 -30.11
CA GLN A 104 -35.54 11.98 -30.97
C GLN A 104 -34.89 10.89 -31.84
N LEU A 105 -35.09 9.60 -31.47
CA LEU A 105 -36.05 8.67 -32.10
C LEU A 105 -35.83 7.19 -31.67
N ALA A 106 -36.92 6.41 -31.76
CA ALA A 106 -37.13 4.97 -31.50
C ALA A 106 -37.33 4.63 -30.02
N ASP A 107 -38.50 4.22 -29.50
CA ASP A 107 -39.68 3.52 -30.05
C ASP A 107 -39.34 2.27 -30.89
N GLU A 108 -39.13 1.14 -30.21
CA GLU A 108 -39.83 -0.13 -30.53
C GLU A 108 -39.61 -1.18 -29.41
N ALA A 109 -40.71 -1.46 -28.71
CA ALA A 109 -41.24 -2.73 -28.20
C ALA A 109 -40.35 -3.83 -27.55
N ALA A 110 -40.80 -4.17 -26.33
CA ALA A 110 -41.02 -5.51 -25.74
C ALA A 110 -39.80 -6.37 -25.35
N GLU A 111 -39.80 -7.21 -24.30
CA GLU A 111 -40.58 -7.48 -23.08
C GLU A 111 -39.80 -8.61 -22.35
N GLU A 112 -40.13 -8.92 -21.08
CA GLU A 112 -39.69 -10.07 -20.22
C GLU A 112 -38.66 -9.82 -19.08
N ALA A 113 -39.20 -9.42 -17.92
CA ALA A 113 -39.23 -10.07 -16.57
C ALA A 113 -37.93 -10.38 -15.77
N PRO A 114 -37.95 -10.57 -14.41
CA PRO A 114 -39.07 -10.60 -13.46
C PRO A 114 -38.90 -9.75 -12.16
N ALA A 115 -39.90 -9.89 -11.28
CA ALA A 115 -40.25 -9.10 -10.10
C ALA A 115 -39.39 -9.28 -8.83
N ALA A 116 -39.36 -8.22 -7.99
CA ALA A 116 -39.44 -8.31 -6.53
C ALA A 116 -39.86 -6.96 -5.89
N SER A 117 -41.15 -6.90 -5.50
CA SER A 117 -41.76 -6.21 -4.35
C SER A 117 -41.13 -4.91 -3.80
N GLN A 118 -41.79 -3.77 -4.04
CA GLN A 118 -41.71 -2.57 -3.19
C GLN A 118 -43.11 -2.11 -2.78
N ALA A 119 -43.18 -1.64 -1.53
CA ALA A 119 -44.34 -1.11 -0.84
C ALA A 119 -45.05 0.03 -1.60
N PRO A 120 -46.36 0.27 -1.36
CA PRO A 120 -47.06 1.36 -2.03
C PRO A 120 -46.59 2.71 -1.46
N ALA A 121 -45.82 3.46 -2.25
CA ALA A 121 -45.57 4.87 -2.02
C ALA A 121 -46.47 5.71 -2.93
N ASP A 122 -47.06 6.74 -2.32
CA ASP A 122 -47.92 7.74 -2.91
C ASP A 122 -47.35 8.42 -4.16
N GLY A 123 -48.25 8.79 -5.08
CA GLY A 123 -48.15 9.91 -6.03
C GLY A 123 -46.82 10.13 -6.78
N VAL A 124 -46.81 9.91 -8.10
CA VAL A 124 -45.67 10.22 -8.98
C VAL A 124 -45.27 11.71 -8.87
N LEU A 125 -44.08 11.98 -8.35
CA LEU A 125 -43.46 13.31 -8.27
C LEU A 125 -42.45 13.48 -9.42
N SER A 126 -42.38 14.66 -10.03
CA SER A 126 -41.30 15.04 -10.96
C SER A 126 -39.99 15.25 -10.21
N ALA A 127 -38.85 15.17 -10.92
CA ALA A 127 -37.50 15.41 -10.38
C ALA A 127 -37.31 16.79 -9.69
N ASP A 128 -38.22 17.74 -9.95
CA ASP A 128 -38.22 19.10 -9.38
C ASP A 128 -39.22 19.30 -8.23
N GLY A 129 -39.85 18.23 -7.71
CA GLY A 129 -40.76 18.30 -6.56
C GLY A 129 -42.15 18.88 -6.87
N SER A 130 -42.47 19.15 -8.13
CA SER A 130 -43.83 19.51 -8.56
C SER A 130 -44.71 18.26 -8.74
N LYS A 131 -45.96 18.33 -8.25
CA LYS A 131 -46.96 17.26 -8.45
C LYS A 131 -47.25 17.12 -9.95
N ILE A 132 -47.12 15.90 -10.49
CA ILE A 132 -47.47 15.61 -11.90
C ILE A 132 -48.97 15.38 -11.97
N TYR A 133 -49.65 16.19 -12.78
CA TYR A 133 -51.08 16.05 -13.03
C TYR A 133 -51.29 15.24 -14.31
N THR A 134 -52.05 14.15 -14.22
CA THR A 134 -52.27 13.14 -15.27
C THR A 134 -53.74 13.00 -15.66
N GLY A 135 -54.62 13.83 -15.10
CA GLY A 135 -56.05 13.79 -15.36
C GLY A 135 -56.42 14.18 -16.79
N ARG A 136 -57.59 13.70 -17.26
CA ARG A 136 -58.22 14.17 -18.49
C ARG A 136 -58.39 15.69 -18.46
N LEU A 137 -58.10 16.34 -19.58
CA LEU A 137 -58.24 17.79 -19.73
C LEU A 137 -59.72 18.18 -19.70
N ILE A 138 -60.04 19.16 -18.87
CA ILE A 138 -61.38 19.70 -18.71
C ILE A 138 -61.35 21.23 -18.85
N SER A 139 -62.42 21.76 -19.42
CA SER A 139 -62.68 23.19 -19.47
C SER A 139 -63.99 23.44 -18.72
N LEU A 140 -63.94 24.25 -17.66
CA LEU A 140 -65.06 24.46 -16.74
C LEU A 140 -65.12 25.94 -16.32
N ASP A 141 -66.31 26.53 -16.37
CA ASP A 141 -66.58 27.88 -15.89
C ASP A 141 -67.61 27.80 -14.76
N LEU A 142 -67.16 28.04 -13.53
CA LEU A 142 -68.00 28.06 -12.34
C LEU A 142 -68.05 29.49 -11.81
N GLN A 143 -69.25 30.03 -11.66
CA GLN A 143 -69.48 31.36 -11.11
C GLN A 143 -70.37 31.22 -9.89
N ASP A 144 -69.88 31.70 -8.74
CA ASP A 144 -70.60 31.69 -7.47
C ASP A 144 -71.23 30.32 -7.11
N THR A 145 -70.55 29.23 -7.50
CA THR A 145 -71.07 27.86 -7.36
C THR A 145 -70.64 27.25 -6.03
N ASP A 146 -71.55 26.55 -5.36
CA ASP A 146 -71.22 25.80 -4.15
C ASP A 146 -70.16 24.72 -4.44
N ILE A 147 -69.20 24.57 -3.54
CA ILE A 147 -68.07 23.65 -3.73
C ILE A 147 -68.52 22.19 -3.93
N ASP A 148 -69.64 21.77 -3.34
CA ASP A 148 -70.21 20.43 -3.52
C ASP A 148 -70.61 20.17 -4.97
N ASN A 149 -71.19 21.18 -5.63
CA ASN A 149 -71.55 21.09 -7.04
C ASN A 149 -70.30 21.04 -7.92
N ALA A 150 -69.26 21.81 -7.57
CA ALA A 150 -67.97 21.76 -8.25
C ALA A 150 -67.31 20.37 -8.14
N LEU A 151 -67.31 19.78 -6.94
CA LEU A 151 -66.74 18.45 -6.67
C LEU A 151 -67.53 17.33 -7.36
N ARG A 152 -68.86 17.45 -7.46
CA ARG A 152 -69.71 16.51 -8.19
C ARG A 152 -69.40 16.47 -9.67
N ILE A 153 -69.20 17.64 -10.29
CA ILE A 153 -68.80 17.73 -11.71
C ILE A 153 -67.44 17.05 -11.91
N ILE A 154 -66.49 17.25 -11.00
CA ILE A 154 -65.18 16.60 -11.08
C ILE A 154 -65.30 15.08 -10.85
N ALA A 155 -66.18 14.61 -9.97
CA ALA A 155 -66.43 13.18 -9.76
C ALA A 155 -66.98 12.51 -11.04
N GLU A 156 -67.95 13.16 -11.71
CA GLU A 156 -68.53 12.67 -12.96
C GLU A 156 -67.50 12.64 -14.10
N VAL A 157 -66.58 13.62 -14.16
CA VAL A 157 -65.55 13.65 -15.20
C VAL A 157 -64.31 12.80 -14.86
N SER A 158 -64.03 12.52 -13.59
CA SER A 158 -62.91 11.66 -13.19
C SER A 158 -63.28 10.17 -13.11
N ASN A 159 -64.57 9.82 -13.12
CA ASN A 159 -65.10 8.48 -12.82
C ASN A 159 -64.65 7.97 -11.42
N LEU A 160 -64.39 8.88 -10.49
CA LEU A 160 -63.98 8.54 -9.13
C LEU A 160 -65.12 8.84 -8.15
N ASN A 161 -65.21 8.01 -7.11
CA ASN A 161 -66.14 8.24 -6.02
C ASN A 161 -65.56 9.30 -5.10
N ILE A 162 -66.13 10.51 -5.12
CA ILE A 162 -65.71 11.61 -4.25
C ILE A 162 -66.77 11.79 -3.16
N ILE A 163 -66.33 11.81 -1.90
CA ILE A 163 -67.18 12.07 -0.73
C ILE A 163 -66.71 13.36 -0.07
N ALA A 164 -67.57 14.37 -0.06
CA ALA A 164 -67.37 15.61 0.71
C ALA A 164 -67.94 15.42 2.13
N SER A 165 -67.19 15.82 3.16
CA SER A 165 -67.75 15.91 4.51
C SER A 165 -68.72 17.09 4.63
N ASP A 166 -69.66 17.01 5.57
CA ASP A 166 -70.62 18.07 5.94
C ASP A 166 -69.98 19.43 6.28
N ASP A 167 -68.73 19.40 6.76
CA ASP A 167 -67.93 20.59 7.07
C ASP A 167 -67.36 21.32 5.84
N VAL A 168 -67.64 20.83 4.63
CA VAL A 168 -67.15 21.42 3.36
C VAL A 168 -68.14 22.49 2.90
N SER A 169 -67.93 23.73 3.33
CA SER A 169 -68.75 24.87 2.91
C SER A 169 -67.89 25.98 2.29
N GLY A 170 -68.24 26.41 1.08
CA GLY A 170 -67.53 27.47 0.38
C GLY A 170 -68.12 27.71 -0.99
N LYS A 171 -67.96 28.93 -1.49
CA LYS A 171 -68.30 29.28 -2.87
C LYS A 171 -67.04 29.33 -3.69
N VAL A 172 -67.09 28.74 -4.88
CA VAL A 172 -65.95 28.72 -5.80
C VAL A 172 -66.34 29.45 -7.07
N THR A 173 -65.51 30.42 -7.44
CA THR A 173 -65.56 31.09 -8.75
C THR A 173 -64.25 30.80 -9.45
N LEU A 174 -64.30 30.01 -10.53
CA LEU A 174 -63.12 29.57 -11.26
C LEU A 174 -63.44 29.40 -12.74
N ARG A 175 -62.48 29.72 -13.60
CA ARG A 175 -62.53 29.41 -15.02
C ARG A 175 -61.29 28.64 -15.41
N LEU A 176 -61.47 27.40 -15.87
CA LEU A 176 -60.43 26.49 -16.34
C LEU A 176 -60.60 26.28 -17.85
N ILE A 177 -59.49 26.30 -18.57
CA ILE A 177 -59.43 26.02 -20.00
C ILE A 177 -58.31 25.00 -20.21
N ASP A 178 -58.67 23.82 -20.69
CA ASP A 178 -57.76 22.70 -20.97
C ASP A 178 -56.83 22.34 -19.80
N VAL A 179 -57.39 22.22 -18.60
CA VAL A 179 -56.65 21.86 -17.37
C VAL A 179 -56.94 20.41 -16.98
N PRO A 180 -55.94 19.58 -16.64
CA PRO A 180 -56.17 18.26 -16.05
C PRO A 180 -57.11 18.30 -14.84
N TRP A 181 -58.08 17.38 -14.75
CA TRP A 181 -59.08 17.41 -13.66
C TRP A 181 -58.48 17.26 -12.26
N ASP A 182 -57.34 16.57 -12.11
CA ASP A 182 -56.63 16.40 -10.84
C ASP A 182 -55.90 17.67 -10.41
N GLN A 183 -55.40 18.46 -11.37
CA GLN A 183 -54.90 19.81 -11.13
C GLN A 183 -56.04 20.75 -10.75
N ALA A 184 -57.17 20.67 -11.45
CA ALA A 184 -58.36 21.45 -11.13
C ALA A 184 -58.84 21.16 -9.70
N LEU A 185 -58.88 19.89 -9.30
CA LEU A 185 -59.26 19.46 -7.96
C LEU A 185 -58.28 19.99 -6.90
N ASP A 186 -56.97 19.84 -7.08
CA ASP A 186 -55.95 20.34 -6.12
C ASP A 186 -56.03 21.87 -5.94
N VAL A 187 -56.31 22.63 -7.01
CA VAL A 187 -56.49 24.09 -6.93
C VAL A 187 -57.76 24.47 -6.17
N ILE A 188 -58.87 23.78 -6.41
CA ILE A 188 -60.14 24.02 -5.72
C ILE A 188 -60.01 23.74 -4.21
N LEU A 189 -59.36 22.62 -3.88
CA LEU A 189 -59.11 22.21 -2.50
C LEU A 189 -58.21 23.22 -1.76
N LYS A 190 -57.06 23.59 -2.36
CA LYS A 190 -56.12 24.56 -1.76
C LYS A 190 -56.74 25.94 -1.54
N THR A 191 -57.55 26.43 -2.47
CA THR A 191 -58.17 27.76 -2.39
C THR A 191 -59.15 27.86 -1.21
N ASN A 192 -59.75 26.74 -0.82
CA ASN A 192 -60.74 26.67 0.26
C ASN A 192 -60.22 25.99 1.55
N GLY A 193 -58.90 25.75 1.65
CA GLY A 193 -58.30 25.11 2.84
C GLY A 193 -58.72 23.65 3.07
N LEU A 194 -59.07 22.95 2.00
CA LEU A 194 -59.46 21.53 2.00
C LEU A 194 -58.28 20.66 1.54
N ASP A 195 -58.26 19.41 1.99
CA ASP A 195 -57.31 18.40 1.55
C ASP A 195 -58.06 17.11 1.19
N GLN A 196 -57.41 16.25 0.43
CA GLN A 196 -57.97 14.97 0.00
C GLN A 196 -57.21 13.80 0.60
N VAL A 197 -57.94 12.78 1.04
CA VAL A 197 -57.36 11.49 1.44
C VAL A 197 -57.95 10.42 0.55
N LYS A 198 -57.07 9.68 -0.14
CA LYS A 198 -57.47 8.56 -0.97
C LYS A 198 -57.54 7.30 -0.11
N GLU A 199 -58.75 6.78 0.05
CA GLU A 199 -59.02 5.52 0.75
C GLU A 199 -59.48 4.49 -0.29
N GLY A 200 -58.52 3.79 -0.89
CA GLY A 200 -58.78 2.81 -1.95
C GLY A 200 -59.39 3.43 -3.22
N ASN A 201 -60.67 3.13 -3.49
CA ASN A 201 -61.43 3.60 -4.66
C ASN A 201 -62.28 4.86 -4.39
N VAL A 202 -62.13 5.47 -3.21
CA VAL A 202 -62.90 6.64 -2.79
C VAL A 202 -61.93 7.75 -2.40
N ILE A 203 -62.24 8.99 -2.81
CA ILE A 203 -61.54 10.20 -2.38
C ILE A 203 -62.41 10.90 -1.35
N ARG A 204 -61.93 10.98 -0.11
CA ARG A 204 -62.56 11.74 0.97
C ARG A 204 -61.98 13.14 1.00
N ILE A 205 -62.84 14.15 0.91
CA ILE A 205 -62.48 15.57 0.97
C ILE A 205 -62.96 16.13 2.30
N ALA A 206 -62.04 16.73 3.04
CA ALA A 206 -62.31 17.35 4.32
C ALA A 206 -61.37 18.55 4.57
N PRO A 207 -61.67 19.43 5.54
CA PRO A 207 -60.77 20.51 5.91
C PRO A 207 -59.37 19.99 6.32
N VAL A 208 -58.31 20.71 5.91
CA VAL A 208 -56.90 20.33 6.19
C VAL A 208 -56.69 20.11 7.69
N GLU A 209 -57.27 20.96 8.53
CA GLU A 209 -57.13 20.88 10.00
C GLU A 209 -57.72 19.58 10.57
N LYS A 210 -58.87 19.14 10.07
CA LYS A 210 -59.53 17.91 10.52
C LYS A 210 -58.72 16.67 10.12
N LEU A 211 -58.21 16.65 8.89
CA LEU A 211 -57.36 15.55 8.40
C LEU A 211 -55.99 15.53 9.08
N ARG A 212 -55.42 16.69 9.39
CA ARG A 212 -54.18 16.80 10.16
C ARG A 212 -54.37 16.30 11.59
N ALA A 213 -55.44 16.74 12.26
CA ALA A 213 -55.80 16.27 13.60
C ALA A 213 -56.09 14.76 13.63
N GLU A 214 -56.75 14.22 12.60
CA GLU A 214 -56.99 12.77 12.47
C GLU A 214 -55.67 11.99 12.29
N ARG A 215 -54.75 12.49 11.44
CA ARG A 215 -53.41 11.88 11.27
C ARG A 215 -52.58 11.94 12.55
N GLU A 216 -52.60 13.07 13.25
CA GLU A 216 -51.93 13.25 14.53
C GLU A 216 -52.54 12.32 15.57
N ALA A 217 -53.86 12.27 15.70
CA ALA A 217 -54.57 11.34 16.58
C ALA A 217 -54.29 9.87 16.25
N LEU A 218 -54.18 9.50 14.97
CA LEU A 218 -53.78 8.15 14.55
C LEU A 218 -52.32 7.85 14.91
N LYS A 219 -51.42 8.82 14.78
CA LYS A 219 -50.01 8.67 15.17
C LYS A 219 -49.86 8.58 16.69
N GLU A 220 -50.60 9.38 17.43
CA GLU A 220 -50.69 9.32 18.89
C GLU A 220 -51.34 8.02 19.35
N ALA A 221 -52.42 7.56 18.71
CA ALA A 221 -53.04 6.28 19.00
C ALA A 221 -52.07 5.11 18.73
N LYS A 222 -51.27 5.17 17.67
CA LYS A 222 -50.20 4.19 17.42
C LYS A 222 -49.11 4.24 18.49
N ARG A 223 -48.63 5.42 18.88
CA ARG A 223 -47.65 5.58 19.96
C ARG A 223 -48.19 5.10 21.30
N ALA A 224 -49.42 5.47 21.65
CA ALA A 224 -50.10 5.02 22.85
C ALA A 224 -50.30 3.50 22.83
N ALA A 225 -50.61 2.91 21.67
CA ALA A 225 -50.69 1.46 21.53
C ALA A 225 -49.32 0.79 21.76
N GLU A 226 -48.23 1.34 21.22
CA GLU A 226 -46.86 0.88 21.47
C GLU A 226 -46.45 1.05 22.95
N GLU A 227 -46.93 2.09 23.63
CA GLU A 227 -46.72 2.29 25.07
C GLU A 227 -47.52 1.31 25.95
N LEU A 228 -48.68 0.88 25.48
CA LEU A 228 -49.53 -0.11 26.15
C LEU A 228 -49.01 -1.54 26.00
N GLU A 229 -48.13 -1.80 25.03
CA GLU A 229 -47.50 -3.11 24.88
C GLU A 229 -46.58 -3.45 26.06
N ASP A 230 -46.65 -4.69 26.50
CA ASP A 230 -45.82 -5.20 27.60
C ASP A 230 -44.35 -5.33 27.17
N LEU A 231 -43.45 -4.76 27.97
CA LEU A 231 -42.01 -4.95 27.79
C LEU A 231 -41.62 -6.38 28.14
N GLN A 232 -41.05 -7.08 27.18
CA GLN A 232 -40.53 -8.43 27.37
C GLN A 232 -39.01 -8.41 27.46
N VAL A 233 -38.43 -9.39 28.16
CA VAL A 233 -36.97 -9.58 28.23
C VAL A 233 -36.59 -10.77 27.38
N ARG A 234 -35.62 -10.59 26.49
CA ARG A 234 -35.08 -11.64 25.63
C ARG A 234 -33.57 -11.73 25.76
N TYR A 235 -33.10 -12.96 25.97
CA TYR A 235 -31.68 -13.30 25.99
C TYR A 235 -31.24 -13.74 24.60
N ILE A 236 -30.24 -13.07 24.04
CA ILE A 236 -29.67 -13.37 22.73
C ILE A 236 -28.20 -13.72 22.93
N ARG A 237 -27.81 -14.94 22.56
CA ARG A 237 -26.41 -15.38 22.63
C ARG A 237 -25.68 -14.97 21.35
N VAL A 238 -24.49 -14.40 21.51
CA VAL A 238 -23.59 -14.01 20.42
C VAL A 238 -22.45 -15.04 20.35
N SER A 239 -22.07 -15.46 19.14
CA SER A 239 -21.14 -16.58 18.93
C SER A 239 -19.73 -16.14 18.54
N TYR A 240 -19.58 -15.17 17.64
CA TYR A 240 -18.31 -14.75 17.05
C TYR A 240 -17.90 -13.35 17.50
N ALA A 241 -18.85 -12.41 17.55
CA ALA A 241 -18.60 -11.05 18.02
C ALA A 241 -18.58 -10.96 19.55
N ARG A 242 -17.87 -9.94 20.07
CA ARG A 242 -17.95 -9.58 21.49
C ARG A 242 -19.22 -8.77 21.72
N VAL A 243 -19.90 -9.04 22.84
CA VAL A 243 -21.16 -8.37 23.17
C VAL A 243 -21.02 -6.85 23.30
N ASP A 244 -19.89 -6.39 23.86
CA ASP A 244 -19.66 -4.98 24.16
C ASP A 244 -19.55 -4.13 22.88
N ASP A 245 -19.01 -4.71 21.80
CA ASP A 245 -18.83 -4.02 20.51
C ASP A 245 -20.17 -3.83 19.76
N LEU A 246 -21.22 -4.57 20.14
CA LEU A 246 -22.53 -4.54 19.50
C LEU A 246 -23.55 -3.63 20.19
N LEU A 247 -23.26 -3.17 21.42
CA LEU A 247 -24.22 -2.41 22.22
C LEU A 247 -24.70 -1.14 21.52
N GLU A 248 -23.77 -0.33 21.04
CA GLU A 248 -24.06 0.96 20.39
C GLU A 248 -24.89 0.79 19.11
N GLN A 249 -24.62 -0.27 18.35
CA GLN A 249 -25.30 -0.52 17.08
C GLN A 249 -26.74 -0.99 17.29
N ILE A 250 -26.98 -1.81 18.31
CA ILE A 250 -28.30 -2.37 18.59
C ILE A 250 -29.19 -1.37 19.29
N GLU A 251 -28.64 -0.47 20.13
CA GLU A 251 -29.40 0.58 20.81
C GLU A 251 -30.18 1.47 19.82
N THR A 252 -29.64 1.71 18.63
CA THR A 252 -30.30 2.52 17.58
C THR A 252 -31.57 1.90 16.99
N VAL A 253 -31.78 0.60 17.17
CA VAL A 253 -32.90 -0.16 16.59
C VAL A 253 -34.00 -0.43 17.63
N LEU A 254 -33.73 -0.17 18.90
CA LEU A 254 -34.69 -0.38 19.98
C LEU A 254 -35.77 0.71 20.00
N SER A 255 -36.90 0.41 20.66
CA SER A 255 -37.93 1.41 20.91
C SER A 255 -37.47 2.48 21.92
N GLU A 256 -38.19 3.61 22.01
CA GLU A 256 -37.91 4.67 22.99
C GLU A 256 -37.88 4.19 24.45
N ARG A 257 -38.52 3.04 24.74
CA ARG A 257 -38.59 2.43 26.08
C ARG A 257 -37.66 1.22 26.23
N GLY A 258 -36.97 0.83 25.16
CA GLY A 258 -36.09 -0.31 25.12
C GLY A 258 -34.81 -0.05 25.90
N THR A 259 -34.33 -1.05 26.63
CA THR A 259 -33.00 -1.00 27.25
C THR A 259 -32.23 -2.25 26.92
N ILE A 260 -30.94 -2.10 26.65
CA ILE A 260 -30.02 -3.20 26.36
C ILE A 260 -28.91 -3.25 27.39
N THR A 261 -28.56 -4.46 27.81
CA THR A 261 -27.42 -4.71 28.69
C THR A 261 -26.64 -5.92 28.19
N SER A 262 -25.32 -5.90 28.33
CA SER A 262 -24.46 -7.05 28.01
C SER A 262 -24.13 -7.86 29.27
N ASP A 263 -24.10 -9.18 29.14
CA ASP A 263 -23.43 -10.08 30.08
C ASP A 263 -22.17 -10.64 29.41
N ALA A 264 -21.03 -10.02 29.71
CA ALA A 264 -19.72 -10.42 29.18
C ALA A 264 -19.29 -11.83 29.64
N ARG A 265 -19.78 -12.32 30.78
CA ARG A 265 -19.40 -13.65 31.30
C ARG A 265 -20.00 -14.78 30.47
N THR A 266 -21.21 -14.59 29.94
CA THR A 266 -21.91 -15.60 29.13
C THR A 266 -21.95 -15.28 27.64
N ASN A 267 -21.38 -14.14 27.23
CA ASN A 267 -21.45 -13.56 25.88
C ASN A 267 -22.90 -13.43 25.38
N GLN A 268 -23.76 -12.83 26.19
CA GLN A 268 -25.20 -12.66 25.91
C GLN A 268 -25.63 -11.20 25.98
N LEU A 269 -26.51 -10.82 25.05
CA LEU A 269 -27.27 -9.58 25.09
C LEU A 269 -28.60 -9.83 25.80
N ILE A 270 -28.91 -8.97 26.77
CA ILE A 270 -30.18 -8.93 27.47
C ILE A 270 -30.92 -7.71 26.92
N VAL A 271 -31.89 -7.96 26.04
CA VAL A 271 -32.71 -6.93 25.40
C VAL A 271 -34.05 -6.89 26.10
N LYS A 272 -34.42 -5.73 26.64
CA LYS A 272 -35.74 -5.47 27.21
C LYS A 272 -36.46 -4.48 26.32
N ASP A 273 -37.45 -4.94 25.56
CA ASP A 273 -38.19 -4.12 24.60
C ASP A 273 -39.55 -4.76 24.22
N ILE A 274 -40.36 -4.04 23.44
CA ILE A 274 -41.55 -4.56 22.76
C ILE A 274 -41.18 -5.64 21.73
N ALA A 275 -42.14 -6.49 21.36
CA ALA A 275 -41.89 -7.66 20.49
C ALA A 275 -41.25 -7.28 19.14
N LYS A 276 -41.64 -6.14 18.58
CA LYS A 276 -41.09 -5.61 17.32
C LYS A 276 -39.60 -5.24 17.43
N GLY A 277 -39.24 -4.41 18.42
CA GLY A 277 -37.85 -3.99 18.65
C GLY A 277 -36.92 -5.16 18.98
N GLN A 278 -37.41 -6.18 19.68
CA GLN A 278 -36.65 -7.42 19.90
C GLN A 278 -36.40 -8.22 18.61
N GLN A 279 -37.36 -8.23 17.69
CA GLN A 279 -37.23 -8.95 16.43
C GLN A 279 -36.23 -8.24 15.52
N ASP A 280 -36.28 -6.92 15.47
CA ASP A 280 -35.35 -6.08 14.72
C ASP A 280 -33.92 -6.21 15.29
N ALA A 281 -33.77 -6.19 16.62
CA ALA A 281 -32.49 -6.44 17.30
C ALA A 281 -31.94 -7.85 17.00
N LEU A 282 -32.80 -8.89 17.02
CA LEU A 282 -32.39 -10.26 16.69
C LEU A 282 -31.93 -10.39 15.24
N GLU A 283 -32.65 -9.77 14.30
CA GLU A 283 -32.27 -9.80 12.89
C GLU A 283 -30.94 -9.07 12.66
N LEU A 284 -30.73 -7.93 13.32
CA LEU A 284 -29.47 -7.21 13.28
C LEU A 284 -28.31 -8.06 13.84
N VAL A 285 -28.49 -8.67 15.02
CA VAL A 285 -27.47 -9.56 15.61
C VAL A 285 -27.11 -10.70 14.66
N LYS A 286 -28.08 -11.33 14.00
CA LYS A 286 -27.81 -12.39 13.02
C LYS A 286 -27.01 -11.93 11.81
N ARG A 287 -27.15 -10.67 11.40
CA ARG A 287 -26.40 -10.09 10.27
C ARG A 287 -24.99 -9.64 10.67
N LEU A 288 -24.79 -9.24 11.94
CA LEU A 288 -23.51 -8.78 12.46
C LEU A 288 -22.63 -9.91 13.02
N ASP A 289 -23.23 -10.96 13.59
CA ASP A 289 -22.54 -12.12 14.17
C ASP A 289 -22.09 -13.11 13.09
N LEU A 290 -21.27 -12.62 12.16
CA LEU A 290 -20.64 -13.40 11.10
C LEU A 290 -19.25 -13.87 11.52
N ARG A 291 -18.83 -15.01 10.98
CA ARG A 291 -17.48 -15.52 11.19
C ARG A 291 -16.47 -14.63 10.46
N THR A 292 -15.66 -13.91 11.23
CA THR A 292 -14.57 -13.09 10.70
C THR A 292 -13.47 -13.98 10.09
N PRO A 293 -12.98 -13.71 8.87
CA PRO A 293 -11.86 -14.44 8.30
C PRO A 293 -10.57 -14.15 9.10
N GLN A 294 -9.68 -15.13 9.11
CA GLN A 294 -8.33 -14.99 9.65
C GLN A 294 -7.33 -14.82 8.51
N VAL A 295 -6.27 -14.08 8.76
CA VAL A 295 -5.18 -13.87 7.81
C VAL A 295 -3.88 -14.33 8.47
N LEU A 296 -3.22 -15.29 7.84
CA LEU A 296 -1.85 -15.70 8.13
C LEU A 296 -0.91 -14.86 7.28
N LEU A 297 0.08 -14.25 7.92
CA LEU A 297 1.04 -13.38 7.27
C LEU A 297 2.40 -14.03 7.37
N GLU A 298 2.97 -14.36 6.21
CA GLU A 298 4.36 -14.78 6.11
C GLU A 298 5.18 -13.61 5.60
N THR A 299 6.22 -13.25 6.33
CA THR A 299 7.21 -12.26 5.90
C THR A 299 8.54 -12.94 5.66
N GLN A 300 9.30 -12.46 4.68
CA GLN A 300 10.68 -12.90 4.45
C GLN A 300 11.57 -11.67 4.37
N ILE A 301 12.52 -11.60 5.28
CA ILE A 301 13.53 -10.54 5.33
C ILE A 301 14.81 -11.17 4.82
N VAL A 302 15.34 -10.65 3.71
CA VAL A 302 16.56 -11.15 3.09
C VAL A 302 17.61 -10.06 3.16
N GLU A 303 18.67 -10.32 3.91
CA GLU A 303 19.86 -9.49 3.97
C GLU A 303 21.01 -10.22 3.27
N ALA A 304 21.67 -9.54 2.34
CA ALA A 304 22.86 -10.01 1.68
C ALA A 304 23.95 -8.95 1.84
N SER A 305 25.14 -9.36 2.26
CA SER A 305 26.31 -8.50 2.29
C SER A 305 27.48 -9.16 1.58
N ARG A 306 28.18 -8.36 0.79
CA ARG A 306 29.37 -8.78 0.07
C ARG A 306 30.47 -7.75 0.27
N ASN A 307 31.57 -8.20 0.86
CA ASN A 307 32.72 -7.36 1.16
C ASN A 307 33.94 -7.88 0.39
N ILE A 308 34.60 -7.00 -0.37
CA ILE A 308 35.87 -7.29 -1.02
C ILE A 308 36.90 -6.29 -0.49
N LEU A 309 37.96 -6.81 0.11
CA LEU A 309 39.12 -6.02 0.49
C LEU A 309 40.33 -6.49 -0.31
N ARG A 310 40.99 -5.55 -0.99
CA ARG A 310 42.25 -5.76 -1.70
C ARG A 310 43.25 -4.71 -1.27
N ASP A 311 44.39 -5.15 -0.76
CA ASP A 311 45.48 -4.28 -0.36
C ASP A 311 46.79 -4.76 -0.99
N LEU A 312 47.39 -3.93 -1.81
CA LEU A 312 48.66 -4.19 -2.48
C LEU A 312 49.63 -3.09 -2.10
N GLY A 313 50.75 -3.47 -1.50
CA GLY A 313 51.76 -2.54 -1.00
C GLY A 313 53.17 -2.97 -1.38
N PHE A 314 54.06 -1.99 -1.47
CA PHE A 314 55.45 -2.19 -1.82
C PHE A 314 56.38 -1.44 -0.86
N GLN A 315 57.51 -2.06 -0.53
CA GLN A 315 58.56 -1.47 0.27
C GLN A 315 59.91 -1.60 -0.44
N TRP A 316 60.71 -0.53 -0.41
CA TRP A 316 62.08 -0.50 -0.92
C TRP A 316 63.02 0.04 0.13
N ASN A 317 64.20 -0.55 0.22
CA ASN A 317 65.32 -0.04 1.00
C ASN A 317 66.62 -0.16 0.20
N TYR A 318 67.42 0.90 0.20
CA TYR A 318 68.75 0.91 -0.36
C TYR A 318 69.75 1.46 0.65
N GLN A 319 70.76 0.64 0.96
CA GLN A 319 71.82 1.01 1.89
C GLN A 319 73.18 0.80 1.23
N TYR A 320 74.02 1.83 1.35
CA TYR A 320 75.42 1.79 0.95
C TYR A 320 76.31 1.91 2.19
N ARG A 321 77.27 1.00 2.37
CA ARG A 321 78.22 0.96 3.49
C ARG A 321 79.66 0.92 2.96
N ALA A 322 80.38 2.01 3.16
CA ALA A 322 81.79 2.15 2.83
C ALA A 322 82.66 1.85 4.07
N THR A 323 82.99 0.58 4.28
CA THR A 323 83.94 0.13 5.30
C THR A 323 85.38 0.13 4.76
N PRO A 324 86.41 0.00 5.62
CA PRO A 324 87.80 -0.19 5.16
C PRO A 324 87.98 -1.41 4.23
N ALA A 325 87.14 -2.43 4.36
CA ALA A 325 87.14 -3.62 3.50
C ALA A 325 86.48 -3.39 2.13
N THR A 326 85.74 -2.30 1.95
CA THR A 326 84.85 -2.07 0.79
C THR A 326 85.10 -0.76 0.04
N GLY A 327 86.26 -0.12 0.25
CA GLY A 327 86.74 0.97 -0.62
C GLY A 327 86.97 2.33 0.04
N ASN A 328 86.98 2.44 1.38
CA ASN A 328 87.43 3.66 2.06
C ASN A 328 88.92 3.53 2.46
N ALA A 329 89.80 4.30 1.81
CA ALA A 329 91.25 4.25 2.01
C ALA A 329 91.78 5.18 3.13
N LEU A 330 90.91 5.88 3.85
CA LEU A 330 91.30 6.87 4.87
C LEU A 330 90.68 6.52 6.24
N ASP A 331 91.50 6.49 7.29
CA ASP A 331 91.14 6.20 8.70
C ASP A 331 90.28 7.27 9.40
N TYR A 332 89.65 8.19 8.65
CA TYR A 332 88.78 9.22 9.22
C TYR A 332 87.32 8.74 9.29
N ASN A 333 86.70 8.89 10.46
CA ASN A 333 85.29 8.57 10.71
C ASN A 333 84.37 9.67 10.13
N PHE A 334 84.30 9.77 8.80
CA PHE A 334 83.19 10.39 8.06
C PHE A 334 82.11 9.34 7.83
N PRO A 335 80.80 9.66 7.73
CA PRO A 335 79.76 8.64 7.76
C PRO A 335 80.07 7.54 6.74
N ASN A 336 80.45 6.39 7.28
CA ASN A 336 80.94 5.21 6.58
C ASN A 336 79.78 4.37 5.99
N SER A 337 78.58 4.95 6.00
CA SER A 337 77.40 4.43 5.34
C SER A 337 76.53 5.59 4.89
N VAL A 338 76.09 5.54 3.64
CA VAL A 338 75.01 6.36 3.10
C VAL A 338 73.78 5.46 3.05
N THR A 339 72.92 5.59 4.06
CA THR A 339 71.58 5.00 4.01
C THR A 339 70.65 6.03 3.39
N VAL A 340 70.03 5.71 2.26
CA VAL A 340 69.02 6.58 1.64
C VAL A 340 67.68 6.15 2.23
N GLN A 341 67.31 6.80 3.33
CA GLN A 341 66.16 6.45 4.17
C GLN A 341 65.09 7.54 4.09
N GLY A 342 63.81 7.14 4.03
CA GLY A 342 62.69 8.05 4.22
C GLY A 342 62.53 8.43 5.69
N ASP A 343 62.21 9.69 5.97
CA ASP A 343 62.26 10.34 7.30
C ASP A 343 61.25 9.81 8.35
N ALA A 344 60.50 8.73 8.07
CA ALA A 344 59.32 8.34 8.85
C ALA A 344 59.28 6.86 9.30
N ASP A 345 60.34 6.06 9.12
CA ASP A 345 60.34 4.64 9.49
C ASP A 345 61.57 4.26 10.35
N PRO A 346 61.36 3.69 11.56
CA PRO A 346 62.44 3.11 12.37
C PRO A 346 63.26 2.02 11.67
N GLN A 347 62.72 1.37 10.63
CA GLN A 347 63.40 0.32 9.83
C GLN A 347 64.16 0.87 8.60
N GLY A 348 64.02 2.16 8.31
CA GLY A 348 64.81 2.86 7.31
C GLY A 348 64.52 2.62 5.84
N ASN A 349 63.27 2.27 5.53
CA ASN A 349 62.83 2.09 4.16
C ASN A 349 62.74 3.44 3.38
N LEU A 350 63.16 3.44 2.11
CA LEU A 350 63.05 4.57 1.17
C LEU A 350 61.63 4.73 0.64
N VAL A 351 60.97 3.60 0.36
CA VAL A 351 59.55 3.52 0.04
C VAL A 351 58.95 2.59 1.08
N ASN A 352 57.97 3.06 1.84
CA ASN A 352 57.39 2.30 2.93
C ASN A 352 55.87 2.31 2.87
N PHE A 353 55.31 1.60 1.88
CA PHE A 353 53.86 1.46 1.75
C PHE A 353 53.46 -0.02 1.80
N PRO A 354 53.71 -0.73 2.92
CA PRO A 354 53.25 -2.11 3.05
C PRO A 354 51.72 -2.18 3.08
N ALA A 355 51.17 -3.27 2.55
CA ALA A 355 49.80 -3.67 2.81
C ALA A 355 49.65 -4.02 4.30
N VAL A 356 48.49 -3.72 4.88
CA VAL A 356 48.18 -4.08 6.26
C VAL A 356 47.81 -5.55 6.29
N ILE A 357 48.81 -6.40 6.57
CA ILE A 357 48.64 -7.85 6.70
C ILE A 357 48.36 -8.15 8.17
N THR A 358 47.16 -8.64 8.47
CA THR A 358 46.83 -9.24 9.77
C THR A 358 47.23 -10.72 9.73
N ASP A 359 47.63 -11.30 10.88
CA ASP A 359 48.33 -12.60 10.98
C ASP A 359 47.64 -13.81 10.31
N ALA A 360 46.38 -13.70 9.87
CA ALA A 360 45.60 -14.79 9.28
C ALA A 360 45.40 -14.70 7.76
N ALA A 361 45.62 -13.53 7.14
CA ALA A 361 45.40 -13.34 5.70
C ALA A 361 46.35 -12.28 5.12
N GLY A 362 47.17 -12.71 4.16
CA GLY A 362 48.10 -11.87 3.42
C GLY A 362 49.44 -12.57 3.19
N SER A 363 50.14 -12.19 2.12
CA SER A 363 51.43 -12.75 1.75
C SER A 363 52.42 -11.62 1.54
N ALA A 364 53.66 -11.82 1.99
CA ALA A 364 54.75 -10.92 1.71
C ALA A 364 55.93 -11.69 1.09
N VAL A 365 56.40 -11.22 -0.05
CA VAL A 365 57.59 -11.73 -0.73
C VAL A 365 58.69 -10.69 -0.57
N THR A 366 59.83 -11.10 0.00
CA THR A 366 60.98 -10.21 0.20
C THR A 366 62.15 -10.70 -0.65
N ALA A 367 62.69 -9.82 -1.48
CA ALA A 367 63.92 -10.03 -2.22
C ALA A 367 65.02 -9.16 -1.61
N LEU A 368 66.15 -9.79 -1.29
CA LEU A 368 67.34 -9.12 -0.80
C LEU A 368 68.48 -9.37 -1.80
N LEU A 369 69.03 -8.28 -2.33
CA LEU A 369 70.20 -8.29 -3.21
C LEU A 369 71.34 -7.60 -2.47
N ASP A 370 72.36 -8.38 -2.11
CA ASP A 370 73.57 -7.89 -1.46
C ASP A 370 74.75 -7.98 -2.44
N SER A 371 75.68 -7.03 -2.34
CA SER A 371 76.90 -7.06 -3.15
C SER A 371 77.92 -8.04 -2.57
N ALA A 372 78.79 -8.60 -3.41
CA ALA A 372 79.77 -9.60 -2.98
C ALA A 372 80.74 -9.10 -1.89
N ASP A 373 80.90 -7.77 -1.79
CA ASP A 373 81.70 -7.07 -0.80
C ASP A 373 80.87 -6.60 0.42
N GLY A 374 79.54 -6.79 0.42
CA GLY A 374 78.62 -6.38 1.50
C GLY A 374 78.44 -4.86 1.63
N SER A 375 78.84 -4.10 0.61
CA SER A 375 78.79 -2.63 0.62
C SER A 375 77.46 -2.07 0.12
N ARG A 376 76.64 -2.85 -0.58
CA ARG A 376 75.38 -2.40 -1.19
C ARG A 376 74.30 -3.44 -0.97
N THR A 377 73.27 -3.05 -0.22
CA THR A 377 72.09 -3.88 -0.02
C THR A 377 70.87 -3.20 -0.62
N LEU A 378 70.16 -3.91 -1.49
CA LEU A 378 68.86 -3.54 -2.01
C LEU A 378 67.83 -4.56 -1.49
N SER A 379 66.88 -4.09 -0.70
CA SER A 379 65.75 -4.88 -0.22
C SER A 379 64.47 -4.40 -0.88
N ALA A 380 63.71 -5.32 -1.45
CA ALA A 380 62.41 -5.08 -2.03
C ALA A 380 61.41 -6.04 -1.41
N ARG A 381 60.29 -5.53 -0.90
CA ARG A 381 59.23 -6.34 -0.30
C ARG A 381 57.90 -6.01 -0.95
N LEU A 382 57.28 -7.02 -1.53
CA LEU A 382 55.91 -6.99 -2.02
C LEU A 382 55.00 -7.56 -0.94
N SER A 383 53.96 -6.84 -0.57
CA SER A 383 52.94 -7.27 0.40
C SER A 383 51.57 -7.20 -0.26
N MET A 384 50.79 -8.26 -0.14
CA MET A 384 49.49 -8.38 -0.79
C MET A 384 48.47 -9.08 0.11
N LEU A 385 47.24 -8.60 0.06
CA LEU A 385 46.07 -9.15 0.75
C LEU A 385 44.86 -9.04 -0.17
N GLU A 386 44.14 -10.13 -0.36
CA GLU A 386 42.82 -10.15 -0.97
C GLU A 386 41.90 -11.00 -0.09
N THR A 387 40.81 -10.41 0.37
CA THR A 387 39.77 -11.05 1.17
C THR A 387 38.43 -10.80 0.51
N GLU A 388 37.65 -11.85 0.32
CA GLU A 388 36.26 -11.77 -0.14
C GLU A 388 35.36 -12.45 0.89
N GLY A 389 34.36 -11.73 1.38
CA GLY A 389 33.34 -12.21 2.29
C GLY A 389 31.95 -12.09 1.68
N LEU A 390 31.16 -13.15 1.79
CA LEU A 390 29.75 -13.17 1.41
C LEU A 390 28.94 -13.67 2.61
N ALA A 391 27.96 -12.88 3.05
CA ALA A 391 26.98 -13.30 4.04
C ALA A 391 25.57 -13.14 3.47
N LYS A 392 24.70 -14.10 3.79
CA LYS A 392 23.29 -14.08 3.45
C LYS A 392 22.47 -14.52 4.65
N VAL A 393 21.59 -13.64 5.12
CA VAL A 393 20.68 -13.88 6.24
C VAL A 393 19.25 -13.88 5.71
N ILE A 394 18.47 -14.90 6.07
CA ILE A 394 17.06 -15.01 5.71
C ILE A 394 16.28 -15.23 7.00
N SER A 395 15.36 -14.32 7.29
CA SER A 395 14.48 -14.42 8.45
C SER A 395 13.04 -14.51 7.98
N ARG A 396 12.26 -15.44 8.57
CA ARG A 396 10.86 -15.68 8.19
C ARG A 396 9.90 -15.56 9.38
N PRO A 397 9.55 -14.33 9.81
CA PRO A 397 8.49 -14.14 10.79
C PRO A 397 7.13 -14.53 10.20
N GLN A 398 6.32 -15.23 10.99
CA GLN A 398 4.94 -15.56 10.65
C GLN A 398 4.01 -15.15 11.78
N VAL A 399 2.88 -14.54 11.45
CA VAL A 399 1.85 -14.15 12.43
C VAL A 399 0.46 -14.34 11.84
N ALA A 400 -0.46 -14.90 12.63
CA ALA A 400 -1.85 -15.05 12.25
C ALA A 400 -2.73 -14.14 13.10
N THR A 401 -3.69 -13.46 12.46
CA THR A 401 -4.64 -12.59 13.16
C THR A 401 -6.01 -12.59 12.51
N VAL A 402 -7.01 -12.12 13.24
CA VAL A 402 -8.36 -11.90 12.70
C VAL A 402 -8.39 -10.61 11.89
N ASN A 403 -9.36 -10.52 10.98
CA ASN A 403 -9.58 -9.31 10.19
C ASN A 403 -9.72 -8.06 11.09
N ASN A 404 -9.09 -6.95 10.69
CA ASN A 404 -9.07 -5.65 11.37
C ASN A 404 -8.45 -5.65 12.78
N LYS A 405 -7.62 -6.64 13.12
CA LYS A 405 -6.90 -6.67 14.41
C LYS A 405 -5.40 -6.67 14.20
N GLU A 406 -4.73 -5.71 14.85
CA GLU A 406 -3.27 -5.63 14.87
C GLU A 406 -2.67 -6.87 15.52
N ALA A 407 -1.62 -7.38 14.88
CA ALA A 407 -0.81 -8.48 15.35
C ALA A 407 0.65 -8.07 15.36
N GLU A 408 1.39 -8.55 16.35
CA GLU A 408 2.79 -8.20 16.56
C GLU A 408 3.61 -9.45 16.85
N ILE A 409 4.76 -9.57 16.20
CA ILE A 409 5.77 -10.59 16.48
C ILE A 409 7.14 -9.92 16.62
N LYS A 410 7.82 -10.20 17.73
CA LYS A 410 9.18 -9.71 18.00
C LYS A 410 10.12 -10.87 18.28
N SER A 411 11.30 -10.82 17.68
CA SER A 411 12.43 -11.69 17.98
C SER A 411 13.62 -10.78 18.26
N VAL A 412 13.79 -10.41 19.53
CA VAL A 412 14.79 -9.43 19.98
C VAL A 412 15.80 -10.06 20.93
N GLU A 413 17.04 -9.58 20.83
CA GLU A 413 18.12 -9.79 21.78
C GLU A 413 18.32 -8.50 22.58
N THR A 414 18.10 -8.59 23.89
CA THR A 414 18.24 -7.46 24.82
C THR A 414 19.62 -7.45 25.45
N VAL A 415 20.39 -6.39 25.21
CA VAL A 415 21.64 -6.13 25.93
C VAL A 415 21.39 -5.14 27.06
N ARG A 416 21.84 -5.50 28.27
CA ARG A 416 21.73 -4.67 29.47
C ARG A 416 23.01 -3.88 29.67
N VAL A 417 22.93 -2.58 29.48
CA VAL A 417 24.05 -1.65 29.69
C VAL A 417 23.97 -1.10 31.10
N ARG A 418 25.08 -1.11 31.84
CA ARG A 418 25.15 -0.49 33.17
C ARG A 418 25.23 1.03 33.03
N LEU A 419 24.28 1.77 33.60
CA LEU A 419 24.41 3.23 33.69
C LEU A 419 25.58 3.59 34.61
N PRO A 420 26.33 4.67 34.31
CA PRO A 420 27.37 5.15 35.21
C PRO A 420 26.77 5.50 36.57
N ASP A 421 27.36 4.94 37.63
CA ASP A 421 27.01 5.21 39.01
C ASP A 421 27.32 6.69 39.33
N SER A 422 26.40 7.61 39.04
CA SER A 422 26.50 9.00 39.50
C SER A 422 26.13 9.07 40.98
N GLY A 423 27.00 8.51 41.83
CA GLY A 423 26.83 8.44 43.27
C GLY A 423 28.14 8.64 44.00
N THR A 424 28.83 9.77 43.80
CA THR A 424 29.88 10.18 44.74
C THR A 424 29.22 10.60 46.06
N SER A 425 29.04 9.65 46.99
CA SER A 425 28.77 10.00 48.38
C SER A 425 30.08 10.46 49.02
N VAL A 426 30.26 11.78 49.18
CA VAL A 426 31.35 12.33 49.99
C VAL A 426 30.97 12.12 51.46
N ALA A 427 31.68 11.23 52.16
CA ALA A 427 31.58 11.09 53.60
C ALA A 427 32.34 12.24 54.29
N THR A 428 31.66 13.34 54.61
CA THR A 428 32.19 14.40 55.46
C THR A 428 31.98 14.06 56.93
N GLY A 429 32.93 13.33 57.53
CA GLY A 429 32.97 13.08 58.97
C GLY A 429 33.95 11.98 59.36
N GLN A 430 34.81 12.26 60.34
CA GLN A 430 35.79 11.32 60.89
C GLN A 430 35.04 10.18 61.63
N GLY A 431 34.77 9.08 60.94
CA GLY A 431 34.02 7.92 61.44
C GLY A 431 32.84 7.44 60.59
N ALA A 432 32.52 8.10 59.47
CA ALA A 432 31.43 7.66 58.60
C ALA A 432 31.93 6.63 57.57
N THR A 433 31.56 5.36 57.71
CA THR A 433 31.64 4.38 56.62
C THR A 433 30.58 4.72 55.59
N ALA A 434 30.99 5.13 54.38
CA ALA A 434 30.09 5.33 53.25
C ALA A 434 29.44 3.98 52.87
N ALA A 435 28.23 3.73 53.35
CA ALA A 435 27.37 2.68 52.83
C ALA A 435 26.67 3.23 51.57
N GLY A 436 27.45 3.48 50.52
CA GLY A 436 26.95 3.83 49.20
C GLY A 436 26.60 2.55 48.43
N GLY A 437 25.44 1.97 48.72
CA GLY A 437 24.86 0.95 47.84
C GLY A 437 24.51 1.61 46.52
N GLY A 438 25.39 1.49 45.52
CA GLY A 438 25.11 1.93 44.16
C GLY A 438 23.91 1.17 43.62
N SER A 439 22.81 1.88 43.38
CA SER A 439 21.70 1.33 42.60
C SER A 439 22.19 1.20 41.16
N THR A 440 22.63 0.00 40.77
CA THR A 440 22.99 -0.28 39.38
C THR A 440 21.73 -0.20 38.53
N ALA A 441 21.47 0.96 37.93
CA ALA A 441 20.46 1.08 36.89
C ALA A 441 21.02 0.44 35.61
N PHE A 442 20.19 -0.34 34.92
CA PHE A 442 20.51 -0.89 33.62
C PHE A 442 19.60 -0.23 32.57
N GLU A 443 20.16 0.09 31.41
CA GLU A 443 19.40 0.45 30.21
C GLU A 443 19.32 -0.79 29.33
N GLU A 444 18.12 -1.11 28.87
CA GLU A 444 17.86 -2.25 27.98
C GLU A 444 17.85 -1.76 26.54
N ILE A 445 18.77 -2.28 25.72
CA ILE A 445 18.83 -2.03 24.29
C ILE A 445 18.41 -3.30 23.58
N ASP A 446 17.27 -3.24 22.88
CA ASP A 446 16.71 -4.36 22.13
C ASP A 446 17.10 -4.25 20.66
N VAL A 447 17.76 -5.28 20.12
CA VAL A 447 17.97 -5.41 18.67
C VAL A 447 17.38 -6.71 18.16
N GLY A 448 16.81 -6.69 16.95
CA GLY A 448 16.27 -7.88 16.33
C GLY A 448 15.19 -7.53 15.32
N ILE A 449 14.25 -8.45 15.14
CA ILE A 449 13.19 -8.31 14.14
C ILE A 449 11.88 -8.01 14.85
N GLU A 450 11.19 -6.98 14.38
CA GLU A 450 9.86 -6.61 14.82
C GLU A 450 8.96 -6.48 13.59
N LEU A 451 7.84 -7.20 13.62
CA LEU A 451 6.80 -7.10 12.61
C LEU A 451 5.48 -6.79 13.31
N ARG A 452 4.85 -5.70 12.89
CA ARG A 452 3.50 -5.32 13.27
C ARG A 452 2.65 -5.19 12.02
N VAL A 453 1.45 -5.72 12.07
CA VAL A 453 0.58 -5.79 10.90
C VAL A 453 -0.89 -5.76 11.26
N THR A 454 -1.66 -4.99 10.53
CA THR A 454 -3.13 -4.97 10.60
C THR A 454 -3.70 -5.33 9.24
N PRO A 455 -4.28 -6.53 9.07
CA PRO A 455 -4.89 -6.93 7.81
C PRO A 455 -6.36 -6.55 7.74
N GLN A 456 -6.79 -6.18 6.55
CA GLN A 456 -8.18 -6.03 6.14
C GLN A 456 -8.45 -6.89 4.91
N ALA A 457 -9.07 -8.05 5.11
CA ALA A 457 -9.48 -8.96 4.06
C ALA A 457 -10.78 -8.48 3.39
N SER A 458 -10.75 -8.42 2.07
CA SER A 458 -11.87 -8.10 1.20
C SER A 458 -12.50 -9.38 0.62
N PRO A 459 -13.78 -9.34 0.20
CA PRO A 459 -14.46 -10.51 -0.38
C PRO A 459 -13.89 -11.00 -1.72
N ASP A 460 -13.07 -10.19 -2.39
CA ASP A 460 -12.43 -10.46 -3.68
C ASP A 460 -11.06 -11.16 -3.55
N TYR A 461 -10.76 -11.73 -2.37
CA TYR A 461 -9.47 -12.35 -2.03
C TYR A 461 -8.27 -11.39 -2.03
N TYR A 462 -8.50 -10.08 -1.97
CA TYR A 462 -7.45 -9.12 -1.66
C TYR A 462 -7.38 -8.85 -0.17
N VAL A 463 -6.17 -8.58 0.32
CA VAL A 463 -5.91 -8.17 1.69
C VAL A 463 -5.19 -6.83 1.64
N LEU A 464 -5.85 -5.82 2.19
CA LEU A 464 -5.20 -4.55 2.51
C LEU A 464 -4.40 -4.77 3.79
N LEU A 465 -3.11 -4.45 3.75
CA LEU A 465 -2.19 -4.66 4.85
C LEU A 465 -1.59 -3.32 5.24
N ASP A 466 -1.74 -2.95 6.51
CA ASP A 466 -0.92 -1.91 7.12
C ASP A 466 0.23 -2.59 7.86
N ILE A 467 1.47 -2.39 7.38
CA ILE A 467 2.64 -3.15 7.80
C ILE A 467 3.70 -2.20 8.35
N TYR A 468 4.26 -2.57 9.49
CA TYR A 468 5.49 -2.02 10.04
C TYR A 468 6.49 -3.17 10.25
N ALA A 469 7.60 -3.14 9.52
CA ALA A 469 8.67 -4.11 9.64
C ALA A 469 9.96 -3.40 10.02
N LYS A 470 10.61 -3.88 11.08
CA LYS A 470 11.88 -3.38 11.59
C LYS A 470 12.87 -4.53 11.72
N SER A 471 14.09 -4.28 11.27
CA SER A 471 15.24 -5.16 11.44
C SER A 471 16.36 -4.34 12.06
N SER A 472 16.82 -4.74 13.24
CA SER A 472 17.93 -4.10 13.92
C SER A 472 19.02 -5.10 14.31
N THR A 473 20.26 -4.66 14.24
CA THR A 473 21.45 -5.42 14.62
C THR A 473 22.39 -4.54 15.44
N PHE A 474 23.30 -5.16 16.19
CA PHE A 474 24.39 -4.41 16.80
C PHE A 474 25.37 -3.92 15.72
N GLY A 475 25.78 -2.66 15.83
CA GLY A 475 26.83 -2.07 15.02
C GLY A 475 28.21 -2.35 15.60
N THR A 476 29.24 -2.19 14.76
CA THR A 476 30.65 -2.45 15.13
C THR A 476 31.29 -1.34 15.96
N ASN A 477 30.71 -0.13 15.93
CA ASN A 477 31.19 0.99 16.74
C ASN A 477 30.72 0.84 18.19
N VAL A 478 31.66 0.97 19.12
CA VAL A 478 31.42 0.91 20.56
C VAL A 478 31.89 2.21 21.18
N VAL A 479 30.99 2.91 21.87
CA VAL A 479 31.30 4.13 22.63
C VAL A 479 31.06 3.82 24.10
N ASP A 480 32.07 4.04 24.97
CA ASP A 480 31.97 3.75 26.41
C ASP A 480 31.54 2.30 26.76
N ASN A 481 31.98 1.32 25.97
CA ASN A 481 31.55 -0.09 26.05
C ASN A 481 30.07 -0.36 25.71
N ILE A 482 29.39 0.62 25.09
CA ILE A 482 28.02 0.50 24.59
C ILE A 482 28.07 0.32 23.08
N PRO A 483 27.59 -0.82 22.53
CA PRO A 483 27.53 -1.01 21.08
C PRO A 483 26.48 -0.08 20.47
N SER A 484 26.80 0.51 19.31
CA SER A 484 25.82 1.20 18.47
C SER A 484 24.74 0.23 17.97
N THR A 485 23.55 0.74 17.65
CA THR A 485 22.48 -0.04 17.00
C THR A 485 22.34 0.40 15.54
N LEU A 486 22.14 -0.56 14.64
CA LEU A 486 21.82 -0.33 13.25
C LEU A 486 20.39 -0.78 13.01
N GLU A 487 19.50 0.16 12.70
CA GLU A 487 18.08 -0.10 12.52
C GLU A 487 17.67 0.16 11.08
N ARG A 488 16.82 -0.72 10.53
CA ARG A 488 16.26 -0.62 9.18
C ARG A 488 14.76 -0.88 9.28
N GLU A 489 13.97 0.11 8.88
CA GLU A 489 12.52 0.11 9.08
C GLU A 489 11.77 0.36 7.77
N ALA A 490 10.62 -0.29 7.61
CA ALA A 490 9.73 -0.14 6.47
C ALA A 490 8.27 -0.09 6.95
N THR A 491 7.60 1.03 6.66
CA THR A 491 6.18 1.23 6.94
C THR A 491 5.44 1.43 5.62
N SER A 492 4.40 0.63 5.36
CA SER A 492 3.59 0.82 4.16
C SER A 492 2.20 0.23 4.31
N THR A 493 1.26 0.83 3.59
CA THR A 493 -0.08 0.28 3.41
C THR A 493 -0.22 -0.22 1.97
N ILE A 494 -0.42 -1.53 1.79
CA ILE A 494 -0.44 -2.17 0.48
C ILE A 494 -1.67 -3.06 0.30
N LEU A 495 -2.15 -3.18 -0.94
CA LEU A 495 -3.22 -4.10 -1.31
C LEU A 495 -2.61 -5.27 -2.08
N VAL A 496 -2.70 -6.49 -1.53
CA VAL A 496 -2.08 -7.69 -2.09
C VAL A 496 -3.11 -8.80 -2.21
N GLN A 497 -3.05 -9.57 -3.29
CA GLN A 497 -3.92 -10.74 -3.44
C GLN A 497 -3.46 -11.88 -2.52
N SER A 498 -4.40 -12.61 -1.93
CA SER A 498 -4.06 -13.73 -1.06
C SER A 498 -3.22 -14.79 -1.79
N GLY A 499 -2.17 -15.28 -1.13
CA GLY A 499 -1.21 -16.24 -1.63
C GLY A 499 -0.12 -15.66 -2.53
N GLN A 500 -0.16 -14.37 -2.86
CA GLN A 500 0.87 -13.71 -3.66
C GLN A 500 1.90 -13.01 -2.79
N THR A 501 3.17 -13.17 -3.15
CA THR A 501 4.27 -12.45 -2.51
C THR A 501 4.43 -11.06 -3.12
N PHE A 502 4.43 -10.05 -2.26
CA PHE A 502 4.73 -8.67 -2.62
C PHE A 502 6.06 -8.26 -1.98
N ALA A 503 6.93 -7.59 -2.74
CA ALA A 503 8.13 -6.97 -2.21
C ALA A 503 7.76 -5.58 -1.68
N LEU A 504 7.72 -5.43 -0.35
CA LEU A 504 7.37 -4.18 0.33
C LEU A 504 8.36 -3.07 -0.05
N GLY A 505 9.64 -3.45 -0.16
CA GLY A 505 10.74 -2.56 -0.48
C GLY A 505 12.06 -3.11 0.04
N GLY A 506 13.10 -2.30 -0.10
CA GLY A 506 14.44 -2.66 0.35
C GLY A 506 15.39 -1.46 0.37
N VAL A 507 16.54 -1.65 1.00
CA VAL A 507 17.64 -0.69 1.00
C VAL A 507 18.84 -1.36 0.35
N TYR A 508 19.44 -0.68 -0.62
CA TYR A 508 20.67 -1.11 -1.26
C TYR A 508 21.75 -0.06 -1.03
N ARG A 509 22.89 -0.48 -0.48
CA ARG A 509 24.00 0.37 -0.10
C ARG A 509 25.26 -0.16 -0.76
N ILE A 510 25.96 0.70 -1.50
CA ILE A 510 27.30 0.43 -2.01
C ILE A 510 28.24 1.42 -1.36
N GLU A 511 29.32 0.91 -0.80
CA GLU A 511 30.45 1.68 -0.29
C GLU A 511 31.70 1.25 -1.03
N ASP A 512 32.24 2.16 -1.86
CA ASP A 512 33.48 1.96 -2.60
C ASP A 512 34.55 2.91 -2.06
N THR A 513 35.58 2.34 -1.41
CA THR A 513 36.75 3.07 -0.95
C THR A 513 37.96 2.69 -1.79
N ASP A 514 38.51 3.63 -2.54
CA ASP A 514 39.77 3.49 -3.27
C ASP A 514 40.79 4.48 -2.71
N GLN A 515 41.85 3.97 -2.09
CA GLN A 515 42.91 4.76 -1.49
C GLN A 515 44.25 4.40 -2.11
N ILE A 516 44.87 5.39 -2.76
CA ILE A 516 46.21 5.28 -3.33
C ILE A 516 47.18 6.16 -2.53
N GLN A 517 48.09 5.53 -1.81
CA GLN A 517 49.22 6.19 -1.15
C GLN A 517 50.47 5.96 -1.98
N GLY A 518 51.36 6.93 -2.13
CA GLY A 518 52.57 6.69 -2.93
C GLY A 518 53.52 7.87 -2.98
N VAL A 519 54.70 7.63 -3.54
CA VAL A 519 55.71 8.68 -3.74
C VAL A 519 55.24 9.63 -4.85
N PRO A 520 55.23 10.96 -4.63
CA PRO A 520 54.90 11.93 -5.67
C PRO A 520 55.75 11.73 -6.93
N PHE A 521 55.16 11.95 -8.11
CA PHE A 521 55.73 11.73 -9.45
C PHE A 521 56.02 10.26 -9.82
N LEU A 522 56.68 9.49 -8.95
CA LEU A 522 57.07 8.10 -9.19
C LEU A 522 55.87 7.14 -9.23
N LYS A 523 54.82 7.41 -8.44
CA LYS A 523 53.60 6.59 -8.40
C LYS A 523 52.80 6.56 -9.72
N ASP A 524 52.99 7.57 -10.57
CA ASP A 524 52.21 7.78 -11.80
C ASP A 524 52.96 7.31 -13.06
N LEU A 525 54.18 6.76 -12.92
CA LEU A 525 54.93 6.20 -14.04
C LEU A 525 54.22 4.97 -14.65
N PRO A 526 54.14 4.87 -15.99
CA PRO A 526 53.58 3.68 -16.63
C PRO A 526 54.45 2.47 -16.29
N PHE A 527 53.80 1.32 -16.03
CA PHE A 527 54.40 0.05 -15.58
C PHE A 527 55.06 0.10 -14.19
N LEU A 528 55.94 1.07 -13.93
CA LEU A 528 56.74 1.15 -12.71
C LEU A 528 56.02 1.78 -11.51
N GLY A 529 54.96 2.55 -11.73
CA GLY A 529 54.26 3.27 -10.66
C GLY A 529 53.70 2.37 -9.56
N HIS A 530 53.38 1.11 -9.87
CA HIS A 530 52.90 0.12 -8.91
C HIS A 530 53.92 -0.22 -7.82
N PHE A 531 55.23 -0.03 -8.08
CA PHE A 531 56.30 -0.27 -7.12
C PHE A 531 56.52 0.92 -6.16
N PHE A 532 55.89 2.06 -6.42
CA PHE A 532 56.05 3.30 -5.66
C PHE A 532 54.73 3.76 -5.02
N ARG A 533 53.72 2.89 -4.98
CA ARG A 533 52.41 3.16 -4.38
C ARG A 533 51.87 1.93 -3.65
N ARG A 534 50.96 2.17 -2.72
CA ARG A 534 50.02 1.20 -2.16
C ARG A 534 48.63 1.51 -2.69
N SER A 535 47.93 0.48 -3.15
CA SER A 535 46.54 0.54 -3.56
C SER A 535 45.69 -0.26 -2.59
N PHE A 536 44.80 0.42 -1.89
CA PHE A 536 43.83 -0.16 -0.98
C PHE A 536 42.44 0.04 -1.57
N ILE A 537 41.76 -1.06 -1.88
CA ILE A 537 40.41 -1.09 -2.41
C ILE A 537 39.56 -1.85 -1.41
N ASP A 538 38.55 -1.19 -0.88
CA ASP A 538 37.54 -1.80 -0.02
C ASP A 538 36.16 -1.53 -0.62
N LYS A 539 35.43 -2.61 -0.92
CA LYS A 539 34.10 -2.57 -1.52
C LYS A 539 33.13 -3.31 -0.63
N ALA A 540 32.11 -2.63 -0.15
CA ALA A 540 31.04 -3.24 0.64
C ALA A 540 29.69 -3.00 -0.05
N ASP A 541 29.06 -4.08 -0.49
CA ASP A 541 27.72 -4.10 -1.05
C ASP A 541 26.77 -4.71 -0.01
N GLU A 542 25.71 -4.00 0.34
CA GLU A 542 24.66 -4.47 1.24
C GLU A 542 23.28 -4.33 0.59
N GLU A 543 22.48 -5.38 0.67
CA GLU A 543 21.12 -5.42 0.17
C GLU A 543 20.19 -5.98 1.25
N LEU A 544 19.13 -5.23 1.57
CA LEU A 544 18.05 -5.69 2.43
C LEU A 544 16.74 -5.59 1.67
N ILE A 545 15.96 -6.67 1.60
CA ILE A 545 14.63 -6.68 1.00
C ILE A 545 13.61 -7.33 1.93
N PHE A 546 12.44 -6.71 2.02
CA PHE A 546 11.27 -7.22 2.74
C PHE A 546 10.25 -7.78 1.74
N PHE A 547 9.89 -9.05 1.91
CA PHE A 547 8.79 -9.71 1.20
C PHE A 547 7.67 -10.03 2.16
N ILE A 548 6.43 -9.95 1.68
CA ILE A 548 5.25 -10.34 2.44
C ILE A 548 4.27 -11.15 1.58
N THR A 549 3.68 -12.18 2.18
CA THR A 549 2.71 -13.06 1.55
C THR A 549 1.52 -13.26 2.50
N PRO A 550 0.34 -12.68 2.22
CA PRO A 550 -0.85 -12.90 3.04
C PRO A 550 -1.64 -14.13 2.60
N HIS A 551 -2.08 -14.96 3.52
CA HIS A 551 -2.94 -16.12 3.28
C HIS A 551 -4.25 -15.95 4.06
N ILE A 552 -5.39 -15.90 3.36
CA ILE A 552 -6.71 -15.90 4.00
C ILE A 552 -7.02 -17.34 4.40
N VAL A 553 -7.26 -17.58 5.68
CA VAL A 553 -7.58 -18.90 6.23
C VAL A 553 -9.09 -19.03 6.39
N GLU A 554 -9.73 -19.66 5.41
CA GLU A 554 -11.17 -19.97 5.43
C GLU A 554 -11.41 -21.36 6.05
N GLY A 555 -11.59 -21.46 7.37
CA GLY A 555 -12.04 -22.72 7.99
C GLY A 555 -11.37 -23.06 9.31
N SER A 556 -11.51 -24.31 9.76
CA SER A 556 -10.69 -24.84 10.85
C SER A 556 -9.22 -24.68 10.46
N PHE A 557 -8.45 -24.00 11.31
CA PHE A 557 -7.03 -23.77 11.13
C PHE A 557 -6.31 -25.08 10.72
N ASP A 558 -5.68 -25.08 9.54
CA ASP A 558 -4.83 -26.18 9.11
C ASP A 558 -3.43 -25.98 9.71
N PRO A 559 -3.01 -26.81 10.68
CA PRO A 559 -1.71 -26.66 11.32
C PRO A 559 -0.53 -26.94 10.38
N SER A 560 -0.75 -27.43 9.16
CA SER A 560 0.30 -27.62 8.16
C SER A 560 0.76 -26.32 7.48
N LEU A 561 0.06 -25.20 7.71
CA LEU A 561 0.40 -23.88 7.19
C LEU A 561 1.39 -23.10 8.09
N MET A 562 1.77 -23.65 9.25
CA MET A 562 2.80 -23.09 10.15
C MET A 562 4.11 -23.88 10.08
#